data_AF-A0AAU6TA00-F1
#
_entry.id   AF-A0AAU6TA00-F1
#
_cell.length_a   1.000
_cell.length_b   1.000
_cell.length_c   1.000
_cell.angle_alpha   90.00
_cell.angle_beta   90.00
_cell.angle_gamma   90.00
#
_symmetry.space_group_name_H-M   'P 1'
#
loop_
_entity.id
_entity.type
_entity.pdbx_description
1 polymer ?
#
loop_
_entity_poly.entity_id
_entity_poly.type
_entity_poly.pdbx_seq_one_letter_code
_entity_poly.pdbx_strand_id
1 'polypeptide(L)'
;MTKAQDGPDQAQTHWQRYMMEAEHSLSQGALGSAVCLYQQALGTISAPIEMTQEEPDLEMLASMRVATCHRLADFWRAMDEPAYELRYLKLASELVTALVPQCPNRKCESLISELGCCRAALLGFLKRHPNPEIARLIQLQDKVQGCELIGRFRLN
;
A
#
# COMPACT_ATOMS: atom_id res chain seq x y z
N MET A 1 8.27 -34.93 10.33
CA MET A 1 7.49 -33.93 9.56
C MET A 1 7.62 -32.62 10.30
N THR A 2 8.60 -31.81 9.89
CA THR A 2 8.96 -30.55 10.55
C THR A 2 8.02 -29.47 10.00
N LYS A 3 7.11 -28.95 10.83
CA LYS A 3 6.36 -27.74 10.50
C LYS A 3 7.36 -26.58 10.47
N ALA A 4 7.56 -25.98 9.31
CA ALA A 4 8.27 -24.71 9.22
C ALA A 4 7.46 -23.67 10.00
N GLN A 5 8.07 -23.10 11.02
CA GLN A 5 7.55 -21.93 11.73
C GLN A 5 7.86 -20.73 10.85
N ASP A 6 6.90 -20.33 10.03
CA ASP A 6 7.02 -19.14 9.19
C ASP A 6 6.65 -17.93 10.07
N GLY A 7 7.66 -17.35 10.71
CA GLY A 7 7.50 -16.13 11.50
C GLY A 7 7.34 -14.87 10.63
N PRO A 8 6.90 -13.74 11.21
CA PRO A 8 6.72 -12.46 10.50
C PRO A 8 7.98 -11.97 9.76
N ASP A 9 9.17 -12.34 10.26
CA ASP A 9 10.47 -11.99 9.69
C ASP A 9 10.73 -12.64 8.30
N GLN A 10 10.14 -13.81 8.06
CA GLN A 10 10.24 -14.48 6.75
C GLN A 10 9.34 -13.84 5.70
N ALA A 11 8.15 -13.37 6.07
CA ALA A 11 7.24 -12.69 5.15
C ALA A 11 7.87 -11.38 4.62
N GLN A 12 8.54 -10.63 5.50
CA GLN A 12 9.29 -9.42 5.12
C GLN A 12 10.46 -9.75 4.20
N THR A 13 11.24 -10.78 4.52
CA THR A 13 12.37 -11.22 3.69
C THR A 13 11.92 -11.66 2.28
N HIS A 14 10.85 -12.46 2.20
CA HIS A 14 10.26 -12.87 0.93
C HIS A 14 9.72 -11.69 0.13
N TRP A 15 9.03 -10.76 0.78
CA TRP A 15 8.55 -9.53 0.15
C TRP A 15 9.71 -8.71 -0.44
N GLN A 16 10.76 -8.44 0.32
CA GLN A 16 11.93 -7.68 -0.15
C GLN A 16 12.55 -8.34 -1.39
N ARG A 17 12.73 -9.67 -1.33
CA ARG A 17 13.26 -10.44 -2.46
C ARG A 17 12.39 -10.28 -3.70
N TYR A 18 11.07 -10.51 -3.59
CA TYR A 18 10.16 -10.37 -4.73
C TYR A 18 10.14 -8.96 -5.30
N MET A 19 10.18 -7.92 -4.45
CA MET A 19 10.22 -6.53 -4.92
C MET A 19 11.51 -6.22 -5.71
N MET A 20 12.67 -6.69 -5.24
CA MET A 20 13.95 -6.51 -5.95
C MET A 20 13.99 -7.28 -7.28
N GLU A 21 13.54 -8.54 -7.29
CA GLU A 21 13.48 -9.36 -8.50
C GLU A 21 12.49 -8.80 -9.53
N ALA A 22 11.38 -8.20 -9.07
CA ALA A 22 10.40 -7.55 -9.92
C ALA A 22 10.99 -6.33 -10.63
N GLU A 23 11.67 -5.44 -9.90
CA GLU A 23 12.35 -4.27 -10.46
C GLU A 23 13.45 -4.68 -11.46
N HIS A 24 14.23 -5.72 -11.12
CA HIS A 24 15.22 -6.26 -12.04
C HIS A 24 14.56 -6.78 -13.32
N SER A 25 13.50 -7.60 -13.21
CA SER A 25 12.76 -8.13 -14.35
C SER A 25 12.17 -7.01 -15.22
N LEU A 26 11.63 -5.96 -14.59
CA LEU A 26 11.08 -4.80 -15.28
C LEU A 26 12.17 -4.07 -16.09
N SER A 27 13.35 -3.86 -15.50
CA SER A 27 14.50 -3.23 -16.16
C SER A 27 14.99 -4.00 -17.39
N GLN A 28 14.79 -5.31 -17.42
CA GLN A 28 15.14 -6.19 -18.54
C GLN A 28 14.01 -6.32 -19.58
N GLY A 29 12.88 -5.63 -19.39
CA GLY A 29 11.71 -5.75 -20.25
C GLY A 29 10.93 -7.07 -20.08
N ALA A 30 11.23 -7.86 -19.05
CA ALA A 30 10.52 -9.09 -18.71
C ALA A 30 9.21 -8.77 -17.97
N LEU A 31 8.28 -8.11 -18.66
CA LEU A 31 7.05 -7.53 -18.09
C LEU A 31 6.19 -8.56 -17.34
N GLY A 32 6.01 -9.75 -17.91
CA GLY A 32 5.24 -10.83 -17.29
C GLY A 32 5.84 -11.31 -15.97
N SER A 33 7.17 -11.44 -15.92
CA SER A 33 7.87 -11.80 -14.67
C SER A 33 7.74 -10.70 -13.64
N ALA A 34 7.95 -9.44 -14.04
CA ALA A 34 7.86 -8.29 -13.13
C ALA A 34 6.50 -8.19 -12.44
N VAL A 35 5.40 -8.25 -13.21
CA VAL A 35 4.05 -8.14 -12.63
C VAL A 35 3.70 -9.34 -11.73
N CYS A 36 4.10 -10.56 -12.11
CA CYS A 36 3.91 -11.74 -11.29
C CYS A 36 4.66 -11.63 -9.95
N LEU A 37 5.90 -11.14 -9.96
CA LEU A 37 6.71 -10.97 -8.76
C LEU A 37 6.11 -9.89 -7.83
N TYR A 38 5.64 -8.76 -8.36
CA TYR A 38 4.91 -7.78 -7.55
C TYR A 38 3.63 -8.36 -6.94
N GLN A 39 2.89 -9.17 -7.69
CA GLN A 39 1.68 -9.84 -7.18
C GLN A 39 2.01 -10.87 -6.10
N GLN A 40 3.10 -11.62 -6.24
CA GLN A 40 3.60 -12.53 -5.21
C GLN A 40 4.01 -11.77 -3.95
N ALA A 41 4.73 -10.66 -4.11
CA ALA A 41 5.09 -9.78 -2.99
C ALA A 41 3.86 -9.33 -2.22
N LEU A 42 2.82 -8.85 -2.93
CA LEU A 42 1.56 -8.43 -2.32
C LEU A 42 0.85 -9.60 -1.63
N GLY A 43 0.82 -10.78 -2.26
CA GLY A 43 0.20 -11.99 -1.72
C GLY A 43 0.84 -12.42 -0.41
N THR A 44 2.17 -12.45 -0.33
CA THR A 44 2.91 -12.84 0.88
C THR A 44 2.58 -11.95 2.08
N ILE A 45 2.54 -10.63 1.89
CA ILE A 45 2.26 -9.67 2.97
C ILE A 45 0.76 -9.47 3.24
N SER A 46 -0.10 -10.03 2.40
CA SER A 46 -1.57 -9.99 2.57
C SER A 46 -2.12 -11.33 3.07
N ALA A 47 -1.27 -12.35 3.20
CA ALA A 47 -1.66 -13.63 3.76
C ALA A 47 -2.19 -13.45 5.20
N PRO A 48 -3.19 -14.23 5.63
CA PRO A 48 -3.63 -14.23 7.02
C PRO A 48 -2.45 -14.51 7.93
N ILE A 49 -2.27 -13.67 8.94
CA ILE A 49 -1.22 -13.84 9.93
C ILE A 49 -1.68 -15.01 10.80
N GLU A 50 -0.99 -16.15 10.68
CA GLU A 50 -1.22 -17.26 11.60
C GLU A 50 -1.02 -16.74 13.03
N MET A 51 -1.89 -17.17 13.96
CA MET A 51 -1.88 -16.73 15.35
C MET A 51 -0.54 -17.07 16.02
N THR A 52 0.42 -16.18 15.83
CA THR A 52 1.73 -16.17 16.47
C THR A 52 1.62 -15.36 17.77
N GLN A 53 2.51 -15.63 18.73
CA GLN A 53 2.45 -15.03 20.06
C GLN A 53 2.78 -13.53 20.09
N GLU A 54 3.27 -12.97 18.98
CA GLU A 54 3.60 -11.56 18.83
C GLU A 54 2.50 -10.84 18.04
N GLU A 55 2.06 -9.68 18.54
CA GLU A 55 1.14 -8.83 17.79
C GLU A 55 1.85 -8.34 16.51
N PRO A 56 1.21 -8.47 15.34
CA PRO A 56 1.81 -8.07 14.09
C PRO A 56 1.96 -6.55 13.99
N ASP A 57 3.09 -6.08 13.47
CA ASP A 57 3.29 -4.66 13.16
C ASP A 57 2.42 -4.26 11.95
N LEU A 58 1.20 -3.82 12.25
CA LEU A 58 0.21 -3.42 11.24
C LEU A 58 0.65 -2.19 10.45
N GLU A 59 1.44 -1.30 11.04
CA GLU A 59 1.93 -0.08 10.38
C GLU A 59 2.99 -0.44 9.32
N MET A 60 3.94 -1.30 9.68
CA MET A 60 4.93 -1.80 8.72
C MET A 60 4.26 -2.60 7.60
N LEU A 61 3.33 -3.50 7.92
CA LEU A 61 2.60 -4.29 6.92
C LEU A 61 1.78 -3.39 5.97
N ALA A 62 1.14 -2.35 6.48
CA ALA A 62 0.43 -1.40 5.66
C ALA A 62 1.37 -0.66 4.71
N SER A 63 2.51 -0.18 5.21
CA SER A 63 3.54 0.50 4.41
C SER A 63 4.06 -0.39 3.28
N MET A 64 4.36 -1.66 3.57
CA MET A 64 4.77 -2.64 2.55
C MET A 64 3.69 -2.87 1.49
N ARG A 65 2.41 -2.97 1.90
CA ARG A 65 1.29 -3.17 0.97
C ARG A 65 1.07 -1.95 0.09
N VAL A 66 1.14 -0.75 0.64
CA VAL A 66 1.03 0.51 -0.10
C VAL A 66 2.15 0.61 -1.13
N ALA A 67 3.40 0.41 -0.71
CA ALA A 67 4.55 0.44 -1.62
C ALA A 67 4.37 -0.55 -2.79
N THR A 68 3.92 -1.77 -2.50
CA THR A 68 3.67 -2.80 -3.53
C THR A 68 2.53 -2.40 -4.48
N CYS A 69 1.43 -1.85 -3.94
CA CYS A 69 0.33 -1.36 -4.75
C CYS A 69 0.74 -0.20 -5.65
N HIS A 70 1.58 0.71 -5.18
CA HIS A 70 2.12 1.80 -6.01
C HIS A 70 2.99 1.27 -7.15
N ARG A 71 3.85 0.27 -6.90
CA ARG A 71 4.63 -0.38 -7.98
C ARG A 71 3.74 -1.04 -9.03
N LEU A 72 2.68 -1.71 -8.59
CA LEU A 72 1.70 -2.28 -9.52
C LEU A 72 0.95 -1.20 -10.31
N ALA A 73 0.56 -0.10 -9.65
CA ALA A 73 -0.10 1.02 -10.32
C ALA A 73 0.82 1.65 -11.37
N ASP A 74 2.08 1.92 -11.04
CA ASP A 74 3.07 2.47 -11.97
C ASP A 74 3.36 1.52 -13.13
N PHE A 75 3.42 0.21 -12.88
CA PHE A 75 3.55 -0.80 -13.93
C PHE A 75 2.37 -0.72 -14.91
N TRP A 76 1.13 -0.76 -14.42
CA TRP A 76 -0.06 -0.72 -15.28
C TRP A 76 -0.24 0.62 -15.98
N ARG A 77 0.18 1.71 -15.34
CA ARG A 77 0.27 3.02 -15.97
C ARG A 77 1.22 3.00 -17.17
N ALA A 78 2.40 2.40 -17.02
CA ALA A 78 3.37 2.29 -18.11
C ALA A 78 2.88 1.40 -19.28
N MET A 79 1.94 0.49 -19.00
CA MET A 79 1.26 -0.34 -20.00
C MET A 79 0.02 0.33 -20.62
N ASP A 80 -0.30 1.57 -20.24
CA ASP A 80 -1.51 2.29 -20.66
C ASP A 80 -2.83 1.55 -20.31
N GLU A 81 -2.84 0.91 -19.13
CA GLU A 81 -3.95 0.11 -18.61
C GLU A 81 -4.61 0.78 -17.39
N PRO A 82 -5.43 1.84 -17.59
CA PRO A 82 -5.91 2.71 -16.50
C PRO A 82 -6.85 2.02 -15.51
N ALA A 83 -7.55 0.96 -15.94
CA ALA A 83 -8.42 0.19 -15.05
C ALA A 83 -7.60 -0.57 -13.98
N TYR A 84 -6.47 -1.14 -14.39
CA TYR A 84 -5.57 -1.85 -13.48
C TYR A 84 -4.74 -0.88 -12.64
N GLU A 85 -4.28 0.24 -13.21
CA GLU A 85 -3.65 1.32 -12.44
C GLU A 85 -4.58 1.75 -11.28
N LEU A 86 -5.83 2.09 -11.62
CA LEU A 86 -6.80 2.58 -10.64
C LEU A 86 -7.12 1.54 -9.56
N ARG A 87 -7.19 0.26 -9.91
CA ARG A 87 -7.44 -0.82 -8.96
C ARG A 87 -6.43 -0.81 -7.83
N TYR A 88 -5.14 -0.69 -8.14
CA TYR A 88 -4.10 -0.72 -7.12
C TYR A 88 -4.00 0.60 -6.33
N LEU A 89 -4.27 1.74 -6.95
CA LEU A 89 -4.36 3.02 -6.22
C LEU A 89 -5.51 3.04 -5.20
N LYS A 90 -6.66 2.46 -5.55
CA LYS A 90 -7.78 2.30 -4.62
C LYS A 90 -7.42 1.35 -3.48
N LEU A 91 -6.83 0.20 -3.79
CA LEU A 91 -6.42 -0.76 -2.77
C LEU A 91 -5.43 -0.15 -1.77
N ALA A 92 -4.40 0.57 -2.24
CA ALA A 92 -3.48 1.29 -1.37
C ALA A 92 -4.20 2.29 -0.45
N SER A 93 -5.10 3.08 -1.04
CA SER A 93 -5.89 4.08 -0.32
C SER A 93 -6.78 3.46 0.77
N GLU A 94 -7.45 2.35 0.46
CA GLU A 94 -8.31 1.62 1.39
C GLU A 94 -7.50 1.05 2.57
N LEU A 95 -6.35 0.45 2.29
CA LEU A 95 -5.49 -0.16 3.33
C LEU A 95 -5.01 0.88 4.36
N VAL A 96 -4.57 2.06 3.91
CA VAL A 96 -4.13 3.12 4.81
C VAL A 96 -5.31 3.76 5.53
N THR A 97 -6.39 4.04 4.81
CA THR A 97 -7.59 4.68 5.38
C THR A 97 -8.29 3.77 6.38
N ALA A 98 -8.08 2.45 6.37
CA ALA A 98 -8.60 1.57 7.42
C ALA A 98 -7.84 1.72 8.76
N LEU A 99 -6.57 2.13 8.72
CA LEU A 99 -5.68 2.17 9.88
C LEU A 99 -5.55 3.58 10.47
N VAL A 100 -5.51 4.62 9.64
CA VAL A 100 -5.41 6.02 10.09
C VAL A 100 -6.55 6.43 11.03
N PRO A 101 -7.84 6.14 10.76
CA PRO A 101 -8.95 6.52 11.66
C PRO A 101 -8.94 5.82 13.02
N GLN A 102 -8.15 4.75 13.15
CA GLN A 102 -8.02 3.98 14.38
C GLN A 102 -6.78 4.41 15.19
N CYS A 103 -5.99 5.35 14.70
CA CYS A 103 -4.77 5.79 15.36
C CYS A 103 -5.09 6.69 16.56
N PRO A 104 -4.85 6.24 17.81
CA PRO A 104 -5.13 7.05 18.99
C PRO A 104 -3.93 7.93 19.40
N ASN A 105 -2.83 7.92 18.64
CA ASN A 105 -1.53 8.41 19.11
C ASN A 105 -0.67 9.07 18.02
N ARG A 106 0.25 9.94 18.46
CA ARG A 106 1.20 10.70 17.63
C ARG A 106 2.22 9.88 16.82
N LYS A 107 2.20 8.54 16.89
CA LYS A 107 3.20 7.65 16.26
C LYS A 107 2.86 7.19 14.84
N CYS A 108 1.67 7.47 14.33
CA CYS A 108 1.22 7.08 12.99
C CYS A 108 1.72 7.98 11.84
N GLU A 109 2.88 8.63 12.01
CA GLU A 109 3.41 9.56 10.99
C GLU A 109 3.65 8.88 9.65
N SER A 110 4.07 7.61 9.65
CA SER A 110 4.26 6.86 8.41
C SER A 110 2.93 6.64 7.70
N LEU A 111 1.87 6.22 8.40
CA LEU A 111 0.54 6.03 7.83
C LEU A 111 -0.06 7.32 7.26
N ILE A 112 0.17 8.46 7.93
CA ILE A 112 -0.28 9.77 7.41
C ILE A 112 0.49 10.14 6.14
N SER A 113 1.82 9.89 6.11
CA SER A 113 2.64 10.07 4.92
C SER A 113 2.16 9.19 3.77
N GLU A 114 1.88 7.92 4.04
CA GLU A 114 1.32 6.99 3.05
C GLU A 114 -0.07 7.43 2.57
N LEU A 115 -0.91 8.00 3.44
CA LEU A 115 -2.20 8.56 3.02
C LEU A 115 -2.00 9.76 2.08
N GLY A 116 -0.98 10.58 2.34
CA GLY A 116 -0.56 11.67 1.46
C GLY A 116 -0.04 11.18 0.10
N CYS A 117 0.74 10.10 0.09
CA CYS A 117 1.27 9.51 -1.15
C CYS A 117 0.13 8.91 -2.00
N CYS A 118 -0.82 8.20 -1.38
CA CYS A 118 -2.00 7.63 -2.03
C CYS A 118 -2.86 8.73 -2.66
N ARG A 119 -3.10 9.81 -1.90
CA ARG A 119 -3.83 10.99 -2.37
C ARG A 119 -3.17 11.64 -3.59
N ALA A 120 -1.86 11.86 -3.53
CA ALA A 120 -1.12 12.45 -4.63
C ALA A 120 -1.19 11.59 -5.91
N ALA A 121 -1.10 10.27 -5.76
CA ALA A 121 -1.24 9.34 -6.87
C ALA A 121 -2.65 9.36 -7.47
N LEU A 122 -3.71 9.34 -6.64
CA LEU A 122 -5.09 9.46 -7.11
C LEU A 122 -5.36 10.81 -7.81
N LEU A 123 -4.80 11.92 -7.32
CA LEU A 123 -4.88 13.21 -8.00
C LEU A 123 -4.16 13.18 -9.36
N GLY A 124 -2.99 12.54 -9.43
CA GLY A 124 -2.26 12.34 -10.69
C GLY A 124 -3.05 11.51 -11.69
N PHE A 125 -3.74 10.46 -11.23
CA PHE A 125 -4.67 9.68 -12.03
C PHE A 125 -5.85 10.53 -12.52
N LEU A 126 -6.51 11.25 -11.62
CA LEU A 126 -7.71 12.05 -11.92
C LEU A 126 -7.46 13.14 -12.97
N LYS A 127 -6.27 13.74 -12.97
CA LYS A 127 -5.86 14.72 -13.99
C LYS A 127 -5.81 14.13 -15.41
N ARG A 128 -5.48 12.84 -15.53
CA ARG A 128 -5.43 12.12 -16.81
C ARG A 128 -6.77 11.46 -17.15
N HIS A 129 -7.52 11.05 -16.14
CA HIS A 129 -8.78 10.33 -16.26
C HIS A 129 -9.84 10.90 -15.31
N PRO A 130 -10.60 11.93 -15.73
CA PRO A 130 -11.64 12.53 -14.91
C PRO A 130 -12.67 11.48 -14.46
N ASN A 131 -12.85 11.35 -13.14
CA ASN A 131 -13.76 10.39 -12.54
C ASN A 131 -14.33 10.93 -11.20
N PRO A 132 -15.66 11.14 -11.10
CA PRO A 132 -16.27 11.75 -9.91
C PRO A 132 -16.15 10.87 -8.65
N GLU A 133 -16.11 9.54 -8.79
CA GLU A 133 -15.92 8.64 -7.64
C GLU A 133 -14.52 8.78 -7.04
N ILE A 134 -13.52 9.01 -7.88
CA ILE A 134 -12.14 9.24 -7.42
C ILE A 134 -11.99 10.60 -6.76
N ALA A 135 -12.67 11.62 -7.29
CA ALA A 135 -12.73 12.92 -6.64
C ALA A 135 -13.34 12.82 -5.22
N ARG A 136 -14.41 12.02 -5.04
CA ARG A 136 -14.99 11.77 -3.70
C ARG A 136 -14.04 11.02 -2.78
N LEU A 137 -13.31 10.03 -3.29
CA LEU A 137 -12.31 9.30 -2.50
C LEU A 137 -11.22 10.23 -1.99
N ILE A 138 -10.68 11.11 -2.84
CA ILE A 138 -9.68 12.12 -2.44
C ILE A 138 -10.26 13.07 -1.38
N GLN A 139 -11.51 13.52 -1.54
CA GLN A 139 -12.18 14.36 -0.53
C GLN A 139 -12.35 13.65 0.81
N LEU A 140 -12.59 12.34 0.82
CA LEU A 140 -12.65 11.56 2.05
C LEU A 140 -11.28 11.51 2.74
N GLN A 141 -10.20 11.32 1.97
CA GLN A 141 -8.84 11.35 2.48
C GLN A 141 -8.48 12.71 3.09
N ASP A 142 -8.87 13.82 2.46
CA ASP A 142 -8.68 15.18 2.98
C ASP A 142 -9.33 15.36 4.36
N LYS A 143 -10.55 14.81 4.56
CA LYS A 143 -11.25 14.87 5.84
C LYS A 143 -10.52 14.06 6.92
N VAL A 144 -10.06 12.85 6.58
CA VAL A 144 -9.33 11.99 7.52
C VAL A 144 -8.01 12.63 7.96
N GLN A 145 -7.22 13.16 7.02
CA GLN A 145 -6.00 13.90 7.34
C GLN A 145 -6.26 15.15 8.18
N GLY A 146 -7.34 15.88 7.89
CA GLY A 146 -7.74 17.05 8.67
C GLY A 146 -8.11 16.71 10.11
N CYS A 147 -8.83 15.60 10.35
CA CYS A 147 -9.17 15.14 11.71
C CYS A 147 -7.91 14.81 12.53
N GLU A 148 -6.92 14.14 11.93
CA GLU A 148 -5.65 13.83 12.59
C GLU A 148 -4.86 15.10 12.96
N LEU A 149 -4.78 16.07 12.05
CA LEU A 149 -4.13 17.35 12.33
C LEU A 149 -4.81 18.07 13.50
N ILE A 150 -6.15 18.14 13.51
CA ILE A 150 -6.90 18.77 14.61
C ILE A 150 -6.65 18.03 15.94
N GLY A 151 -6.62 16.69 15.94
CA GLY A 151 -6.29 15.88 17.11
C GLY A 151 -4.89 16.17 17.66
N ARG A 152 -3.90 16.36 16.78
CA ARG A 152 -2.52 16.75 17.17
C ARG A 152 -2.44 18.12 17.84
N PHE A 153 -3.27 19.09 17.42
CA PHE A 153 -3.27 20.44 18.00
C PHE A 153 -4.12 20.58 19.27
N ARG A 154 -5.06 19.67 19.54
CA ARG A 154 -6.00 19.76 20.67
C ARG A 154 -5.58 19.02 21.95
N LEU A 155 -4.33 18.57 22.04
CA LEU A 155 -3.79 17.93 23.24
C LEU A 155 -2.63 18.76 23.82
N ASN A 156 -3.00 19.84 24.50
CA ASN A 156 -2.21 20.53 25.53
C ASN A 156 -3.16 20.83 26.70
#